data_AF-A0A813ITD3-F1
#
_entry.id   AF-A0A813ITD3-F1
#
_cell.length_a   1.000
_cell.length_b   1.000
_cell.length_c   1.000
_cell.angle_alpha   90.00
_cell.angle_beta   90.00
_cell.angle_gamma   90.00
#
_symmetry.space_group_name_H-M   'P 1'
#
loop_
_entity.id
_entity.type
_entity.pdbx_description
1 polymer ?
#
loop_
_entity_poly.entity_id
_entity_poly.type
_entity_poly.pdbx_seq_one_letter_code
_entity_poly.pdbx_strand_id
1 'polypeptide(L)'
;VEYAVKSSEFGGLQIVSPDTIVEQEARPTGCIWYPYGGKGDNQKVLTMNDEYKFKIWNTVNRSCRKTALAPTYGGPITRMTPVYKDADGEDQFMLYATHEKVLGLVQLPLDGNPNKCMGLIAHPGQISAISVDYQGQYAFTCGGSDLTVNQWLIDPQPVANMSIMGGSGIEPFVKLVDGGEDGEFFSDMKDYFYYSQIRSQDENTTKARMLDGMIPVEEIPHLMCALGYFPTQLEITNMTNE
;
A
#
# COMPACT_ATOMS: atom_id res chain seq x y z
N VAL A 1 0.83 11.95 -17.21
CA VAL A 1 0.94 12.78 -18.43
C VAL A 1 1.59 11.95 -19.52
N GLU A 2 1.02 11.88 -20.72
CA GLU A 2 1.73 11.35 -21.90
C GLU A 2 2.02 12.46 -22.88
N TYR A 3 3.19 12.38 -23.51
CA TYR A 3 3.64 13.38 -24.47
C TYR A 3 3.71 12.80 -25.88
N ALA A 4 3.27 13.57 -26.88
CA ALA A 4 3.36 13.15 -28.28
C ALA A 4 4.76 13.43 -28.81
N VAL A 5 5.65 12.46 -28.66
CA VAL A 5 7.03 12.58 -29.16
C VAL A 5 7.07 12.85 -30.67
N LYS A 6 6.09 12.37 -31.44
CA LYS A 6 6.02 12.54 -32.90
C LYS A 6 5.48 13.90 -33.36
N SER A 7 4.67 14.59 -32.56
CA SER A 7 4.13 15.93 -32.90
C SER A 7 4.79 17.05 -32.10
N SER A 8 5.73 16.71 -31.22
CA SER A 8 6.51 17.68 -30.45
C SER A 8 7.62 18.24 -31.32
N GLU A 9 7.42 19.46 -31.82
CA GLU A 9 8.46 20.24 -32.51
C GLU A 9 9.33 21.02 -31.50
N PHE A 10 10.28 21.81 -32.01
CA PHE A 10 11.24 22.65 -31.26
C PHE A 10 10.62 23.58 -30.17
N GLY A 11 9.30 23.66 -30.06
CA GLY A 11 8.55 24.45 -29.06
C GLY A 11 8.17 23.71 -27.76
N GLY A 12 8.43 22.41 -27.64
CA GLY A 12 8.22 21.65 -26.40
C GLY A 12 7.37 20.38 -26.56
N LEU A 13 7.32 19.58 -25.49
CA LEU A 13 6.56 18.32 -25.46
C LEU A 13 5.06 18.60 -25.35
N GLN A 14 4.28 18.21 -26.36
CA GLN A 14 2.83 18.34 -26.36
C GLN A 14 2.17 17.24 -25.52
N ILE A 15 1.32 17.61 -24.57
CA ILE A 15 0.52 16.69 -23.76
C ILE A 15 -0.61 16.12 -24.61
N VAL A 16 -0.71 14.79 -24.66
CA VAL A 16 -1.71 14.07 -25.48
C VAL A 16 -2.91 13.63 -24.65
N SER A 17 -2.68 13.35 -23.38
CA SER A 17 -3.69 12.76 -22.51
C SER A 17 -3.68 13.43 -21.14
N PRO A 18 -4.88 13.58 -20.52
CA PRO A 18 -5.02 14.32 -19.29
C PRO A 18 -4.27 13.67 -18.14
N ASP A 19 -3.93 14.49 -17.16
CA ASP A 19 -3.20 14.09 -15.97
C ASP A 19 -4.04 13.13 -15.12
N THR A 20 -3.42 12.08 -14.61
CA THR A 20 -4.02 11.20 -13.59
C THR A 20 -3.65 11.74 -12.23
N ILE A 21 -4.66 12.11 -11.45
CA ILE A 21 -4.48 12.51 -10.06
C ILE A 21 -4.32 11.23 -9.23
N VAL A 22 -3.12 11.02 -8.68
CA VAL A 22 -2.82 9.87 -7.81
C VAL A 22 -3.16 10.14 -6.34
N GLU A 23 -3.17 11.41 -5.93
CA GLU A 23 -3.51 11.85 -4.59
C GLU A 23 -4.28 13.17 -4.63
N GLN A 24 -5.26 13.31 -3.75
CA GLN A 24 -6.04 14.55 -3.57
C GLN A 24 -5.67 15.28 -2.27
N GLU A 25 -5.52 14.53 -1.17
CA GLU A 25 -5.23 15.09 0.16
C GLU A 25 -3.79 14.77 0.60
N ALA A 26 -3.36 13.52 0.40
CA ALA A 26 -2.01 13.08 0.71
C ALA A 26 -0.95 13.62 -0.26
N ARG A 27 0.31 13.62 0.17
CA ARG A 27 1.47 13.95 -0.66
C ARG A 27 2.19 12.67 -1.06
N PRO A 28 2.40 12.42 -2.36
CA PRO A 28 3.24 11.32 -2.80
C PRO A 28 4.66 11.46 -2.27
N THR A 29 5.18 10.38 -1.69
CA THR A 29 6.52 10.33 -1.08
C THR A 29 7.50 9.47 -1.88
N GLY A 30 6.99 8.60 -2.75
CA GLY A 30 7.80 7.78 -3.64
C GLY A 30 6.97 7.06 -4.69
N CYS A 31 7.65 6.59 -5.74
CA CYS A 31 7.03 5.79 -6.79
C CYS A 31 8.06 4.82 -7.37
N ILE A 32 7.60 3.64 -7.79
CA ILE A 32 8.45 2.62 -8.40
C ILE A 32 7.60 1.65 -9.25
N TRP A 33 8.17 1.10 -10.32
CA TRP A 33 7.51 0.11 -11.17
C TRP A 33 7.09 -1.13 -10.39
N TYR A 34 5.92 -1.69 -10.67
CA TYR A 34 5.38 -2.85 -9.96
C TYR A 34 4.72 -3.85 -10.93
N PRO A 35 4.82 -5.17 -10.72
CA PRO A 35 5.79 -5.81 -9.85
C PRO A 35 7.23 -5.56 -10.34
N TYR A 36 8.20 -5.68 -9.45
CA TYR A 36 9.61 -5.46 -9.74
C TYR A 36 10.22 -6.67 -10.45
N GLY A 37 11.25 -6.45 -11.28
CA GLY A 37 12.03 -7.51 -11.93
C GLY A 37 11.90 -7.57 -13.45
N GLY A 38 12.83 -8.27 -14.10
CA GLY A 38 12.99 -8.27 -15.57
C GLY A 38 11.83 -8.88 -16.38
N LYS A 39 10.87 -9.53 -15.73
CA LYS A 39 9.65 -10.07 -16.34
C LYS A 39 8.36 -9.38 -15.88
N GLY A 40 8.48 -8.30 -15.10
CA GLY A 40 7.33 -7.53 -14.68
C GLY A 40 6.55 -7.01 -15.87
N ASP A 41 5.22 -7.02 -15.76
CA ASP A 41 4.27 -6.51 -16.74
C ASP A 41 4.60 -5.05 -17.17
N ASN A 42 5.37 -4.28 -16.38
CA ASN A 42 5.67 -2.84 -16.60
C ASN A 42 4.40 -1.98 -16.79
N GLN A 43 3.21 -2.57 -16.60
CA GLN A 43 1.92 -1.91 -16.71
C GLN A 43 1.38 -1.46 -15.36
N LYS A 44 2.13 -1.61 -14.27
CA LYS A 44 1.73 -1.10 -12.97
C LYS A 44 2.84 -0.31 -12.29
N VAL A 45 2.44 0.63 -11.45
CA VAL A 45 3.33 1.47 -10.65
C VAL A 45 2.81 1.44 -9.22
N LEU A 46 3.70 1.19 -8.27
CA LEU A 46 3.45 1.42 -6.86
C LEU A 46 3.76 2.89 -6.54
N THR A 47 2.84 3.54 -5.84
CA THR A 47 3.04 4.85 -5.23
C THR A 47 2.91 4.72 -3.71
N MET A 48 3.64 5.56 -2.98
CA MET A 48 3.54 5.72 -1.53
C MET A 48 3.22 7.16 -1.20
N ASN A 49 2.59 7.41 -0.06
CA ASN A 49 2.25 8.76 0.38
C ASN A 49 2.49 9.00 1.88
N ASP A 50 2.30 10.25 2.31
CA ASP A 50 2.47 10.70 3.70
C ASP A 50 1.36 10.30 4.67
N GLU A 51 0.31 9.63 4.19
CA GLU A 51 -0.75 8.98 4.98
C GLU A 51 -0.53 7.47 5.15
N TYR A 52 0.69 6.99 4.90
CA TYR A 52 1.04 5.58 5.02
C TYR A 52 0.22 4.65 4.10
N LYS A 53 -0.13 5.10 2.89
CA LYS A 53 -0.82 4.25 1.91
C LYS A 53 0.16 3.77 0.84
N PHE A 54 0.09 2.49 0.52
CA PHE A 54 0.53 1.92 -0.75
C PHE A 54 -0.63 1.96 -1.74
N LYS A 55 -0.39 2.48 -2.94
CA LYS A 55 -1.35 2.44 -4.04
C LYS A 55 -0.73 1.86 -5.30
N ILE A 56 -1.34 0.80 -5.83
CA ILE A 56 -0.92 0.16 -7.08
C ILE A 56 -1.81 0.69 -8.21
N TRP A 57 -1.19 1.37 -9.17
CA TRP A 57 -1.86 1.96 -10.33
C TRP A 57 -1.58 1.14 -11.56
N ASN A 58 -2.59 0.91 -12.39
CA ASN A 58 -2.40 0.38 -13.74
C ASN A 58 -2.11 1.56 -14.70
N THR A 59 -1.00 1.50 -15.43
CA THR A 59 -0.54 2.58 -16.30
C THR A 59 -1.29 2.64 -17.63
N VAL A 60 -1.92 1.54 -18.06
CA VAL A 60 -2.69 1.45 -19.31
C VAL A 60 -4.06 2.12 -19.16
N ASN A 61 -4.84 1.70 -18.16
CA ASN A 61 -6.19 2.22 -17.93
C ASN A 61 -6.25 3.33 -16.87
N ARG A 62 -5.11 3.63 -16.21
CA ARG A 62 -4.96 4.73 -15.23
C ARG A 62 -5.84 4.58 -13.99
N SER A 63 -6.23 3.36 -13.65
CA SER A 63 -7.04 3.10 -12.45
C SER A 63 -6.17 2.66 -11.28
N CYS A 64 -6.59 3.04 -10.06
CA CYS A 64 -6.11 2.39 -8.86
C CYS A 64 -6.60 0.94 -8.86
N ARG A 65 -5.72 0.00 -8.52
CA ARG A 65 -5.99 -1.44 -8.47
C ARG A 65 -5.89 -2.01 -7.07
N LYS A 66 -5.27 -1.27 -6.16
CA LYS A 66 -5.15 -1.66 -4.76
C LYS A 66 -4.72 -0.47 -3.93
N THR A 67 -5.40 -0.25 -2.81
CA THR A 67 -4.93 0.58 -1.71
C THR A 67 -4.66 -0.32 -0.49
N ALA A 68 -3.49 -0.18 0.13
CA ALA A 68 -3.13 -0.96 1.31
C ALA A 68 -2.34 -0.10 2.31
N LEU A 69 -2.40 -0.45 3.59
CA LEU A 69 -1.58 0.20 4.61
C LEU A 69 -0.09 -0.11 4.37
N ALA A 70 0.74 0.92 4.39
CA ALA A 70 2.19 0.82 4.39
C ALA A 70 2.70 0.72 5.84
N PRO A 71 3.91 0.15 6.07
CA PRO A 71 4.55 0.18 7.38
C PRO A 71 4.55 1.58 8.01
N THR A 72 4.10 1.67 9.27
CA THR A 72 3.93 2.94 10.02
C THR A 72 5.10 3.26 10.96
N TYR A 73 6.27 2.66 10.72
CA TYR A 73 7.44 2.82 11.58
C TYR A 73 8.18 4.13 11.31
N GLY A 74 8.15 5.07 12.26
CA GLY A 74 9.01 6.26 12.27
C GLY A 74 8.74 7.31 11.18
N GLY A 75 7.77 7.08 10.31
CA GLY A 75 7.31 8.05 9.31
C GLY A 75 6.94 7.41 7.97
N PRO A 76 6.43 8.19 7.01
CA PRO A 76 6.08 7.69 5.70
C PRO A 76 7.28 7.16 4.93
N ILE A 77 7.04 6.11 4.13
CA ILE A 77 8.07 5.53 3.28
C ILE A 77 8.37 6.49 2.13
N THR A 78 9.65 6.74 1.88
CA THR A 78 10.12 7.59 0.77
C THR A 78 10.88 6.81 -0.29
N ARG A 79 11.42 5.65 0.06
CA ARG A 79 12.25 4.84 -0.84
C ARG A 79 11.91 3.37 -0.67
N MET A 80 11.87 2.66 -1.78
CA MET A 80 11.73 1.20 -1.81
C MET A 80 12.61 0.61 -2.90
N THR A 81 13.14 -0.58 -2.68
CA THR A 81 13.87 -1.36 -3.68
C THR A 81 13.60 -2.85 -3.45
N PRO A 82 13.46 -3.66 -4.52
CA PRO A 82 13.39 -5.10 -4.37
C PRO A 82 14.67 -5.64 -3.73
N VAL A 83 14.52 -6.62 -2.84
CA VAL A 83 15.67 -7.35 -2.29
C VAL A 83 16.25 -8.29 -3.34
N TYR A 84 15.39 -8.98 -4.09
CA TYR A 84 15.78 -9.94 -5.12
C TYR A 84 15.40 -9.40 -6.50
N LYS A 85 16.39 -9.02 -7.32
CA LYS A 85 16.14 -8.37 -8.64
C LYS A 85 15.44 -9.27 -9.66
N ASP A 86 15.76 -10.57 -9.65
CA ASP A 86 15.32 -11.54 -10.65
C ASP A 86 14.39 -12.62 -10.10
N ALA A 87 13.97 -12.51 -8.84
CA ALA A 87 13.00 -13.44 -8.28
C ALA A 87 11.60 -13.14 -8.84
N ASP A 88 10.80 -14.19 -9.04
CA ASP A 88 9.37 -14.15 -9.33
C ASP A 88 8.65 -14.79 -8.12
N GLY A 89 7.52 -14.24 -7.65
CA GLY A 89 6.66 -14.90 -6.64
C GLY A 89 6.25 -14.05 -5.43
N GLU A 90 5.42 -14.64 -4.55
CA GLU A 90 4.85 -14.00 -3.36
C GLU A 90 5.81 -13.99 -2.16
N ASP A 91 6.83 -14.85 -2.14
CA ASP A 91 7.87 -14.88 -1.09
C ASP A 91 8.98 -13.83 -1.30
N GLN A 92 8.61 -12.69 -1.88
CA GLN A 92 9.51 -11.59 -2.15
C GLN A 92 9.51 -10.57 -1.02
N PHE A 93 10.64 -9.88 -0.90
CA PHE A 93 10.83 -8.81 0.08
C PHE A 93 11.23 -7.52 -0.62
N MET A 94 10.71 -6.42 -0.09
CA MET A 94 11.09 -5.07 -0.45
C MET A 94 11.83 -4.46 0.73
N LEU A 95 13.01 -3.89 0.45
CA LEU A 95 13.66 -2.99 1.37
C LEU A 95 13.00 -1.62 1.24
N TYR A 96 12.61 -1.02 2.36
CA TYR A 96 12.04 0.32 2.40
C TYR A 96 12.80 1.22 3.36
N ALA A 97 12.75 2.53 3.11
CA ALA A 97 13.24 3.53 4.04
C ALA A 97 12.27 4.72 4.15
N THR A 98 12.20 5.26 5.36
CA THR A 98 11.51 6.52 5.65
C THR A 98 12.40 7.72 5.33
N HIS A 99 11.85 8.93 5.36
CA HIS A 99 12.66 10.14 5.20
C HIS A 99 13.72 10.25 6.30
N GLU A 100 13.34 9.93 7.54
CA GLU A 100 14.23 10.02 8.69
C GLU A 100 15.12 8.78 8.78
N LYS A 101 14.99 8.02 9.86
CA LYS A 101 15.99 7.07 10.33
C LYS A 101 15.63 5.61 10.14
N VAL A 102 14.39 5.32 9.74
CA VAL A 102 13.91 3.94 9.72
C VAL A 102 14.20 3.28 8.37
N LEU A 103 14.87 2.13 8.44
CA LEU A 103 15.03 1.15 7.38
C LEU A 103 14.20 -0.09 7.74
N GLY A 104 13.60 -0.76 6.76
CA GLY A 104 12.92 -2.00 7.04
C GLY A 104 12.68 -2.89 5.85
N LEU A 105 12.09 -4.05 6.14
CA LEU A 105 11.67 -5.03 5.16
C LEU A 105 10.14 -5.14 5.19
N VAL A 106 9.54 -5.30 4.01
CA VAL A 106 8.13 -5.66 3.86
C VAL A 106 8.02 -6.84 2.88
N GLN A 107 7.28 -7.86 3.27
CA GLN A 107 7.00 -9.05 2.47
C GLN A 107 5.87 -8.77 1.49
N LEU A 108 5.96 -9.32 0.27
CA LEU A 108 4.88 -9.31 -0.70
C LEU A 108 3.84 -10.42 -0.37
N PRO A 109 2.60 -10.32 -0.91
CA PRO A 109 2.00 -9.13 -1.51
C PRO A 109 1.82 -7.98 -0.51
N LEU A 110 1.85 -6.72 -0.99
CA LEU A 110 1.56 -5.53 -0.18
C LEU A 110 0.06 -5.46 0.12
N ASP A 111 -0.35 -6.02 1.25
CA ASP A 111 -1.76 -6.17 1.67
C ASP A 111 -2.11 -5.43 2.96
N GLY A 112 -1.15 -4.74 3.57
CA GLY A 112 -1.33 -4.01 4.83
C GLY A 112 -1.28 -4.89 6.07
N ASN A 113 -0.92 -6.18 5.95
CA ASN A 113 -0.75 -7.04 7.11
C ASN A 113 0.43 -6.54 7.97
N PRO A 114 0.21 -6.17 9.26
CA PRO A 114 1.26 -5.62 10.10
C PRO A 114 2.38 -6.61 10.39
N ASN A 115 2.11 -7.92 10.31
CA ASN A 115 3.09 -8.98 10.56
C ASN A 115 4.01 -9.26 9.36
N LYS A 116 3.74 -8.65 8.20
CA LYS A 116 4.57 -8.76 6.99
C LYS A 116 5.68 -7.72 6.91
N CYS A 117 5.88 -6.92 7.96
CA CYS A 117 6.88 -5.86 7.94
C CYS A 117 7.66 -5.75 9.25
N MET A 118 8.88 -5.25 9.13
CA MET A 118 9.72 -4.85 10.26
C MET A 118 10.35 -3.49 9.96
N GLY A 119 10.76 -2.78 11.01
CA GLY A 119 11.54 -1.53 10.91
C GLY A 119 12.63 -1.49 11.98
N LEU A 120 13.77 -0.89 11.65
CA LEU A 120 14.86 -0.60 12.58
C LEU A 120 15.41 0.81 12.37
N ILE A 121 16.09 1.35 13.38
CA ILE A 121 16.78 2.63 13.27
C ILE A 121 18.13 2.38 12.60
N ALA A 122 18.28 2.84 11.35
CA ALA A 122 19.51 2.66 10.57
C ALA A 122 20.49 3.83 10.72
N HIS A 123 20.00 5.03 10.98
CA HIS A 123 20.81 6.25 11.13
C HIS A 123 20.28 7.10 12.30
N PRO A 124 21.08 8.00 12.92
CA PRO A 124 20.57 8.97 13.90
C PRO A 124 19.66 10.05 13.29
N GLY A 125 19.66 10.20 11.96
CA GLY A 125 18.87 11.18 11.23
C GLY A 125 18.42 10.65 9.86
N GLN A 126 18.45 11.52 8.84
CA GLN A 126 17.96 11.24 7.49
C GLN A 126 18.70 10.08 6.81
N ILE A 127 17.96 9.20 6.14
CA ILE A 127 18.46 8.26 5.14
C ILE A 127 18.37 8.92 3.76
N SER A 128 19.52 9.18 3.16
CA SER A 128 19.63 9.86 1.86
C SER A 128 19.47 8.90 0.68
N ALA A 129 19.92 7.66 0.83
CA ALA A 129 19.81 6.61 -0.19
C ALA A 129 19.81 5.21 0.42
N ILE A 130 19.20 4.26 -0.31
CA ILE A 130 19.27 2.83 -0.02
C ILE A 130 19.61 2.06 -1.29
N SER A 131 20.31 0.93 -1.15
CA SER A 131 20.54 -0.03 -2.23
C SER A 131 20.61 -1.44 -1.66
N VAL A 132 20.33 -2.43 -2.50
CA VAL A 132 20.57 -3.84 -2.21
C VAL A 132 21.65 -4.35 -3.15
N ASP A 133 22.50 -5.24 -2.68
CA ASP A 133 23.49 -5.92 -3.51
C ASP A 133 22.82 -6.80 -4.58
N TYR A 134 23.61 -7.38 -5.48
CA TYR A 134 23.06 -8.20 -6.56
C TYR A 134 22.38 -9.48 -6.06
N GLN A 135 22.88 -10.07 -4.97
CA GLN A 135 22.39 -11.35 -4.46
C GLN A 135 21.26 -11.22 -3.43
N GLY A 136 20.90 -10.00 -3.02
CA GLY A 136 19.88 -9.77 -2.00
C GLY A 136 20.30 -10.17 -0.59
N GLN A 137 21.61 -10.24 -0.33
CA GLN A 137 22.19 -10.61 0.96
C GLN A 137 22.50 -9.38 1.82
N TYR A 138 22.84 -8.26 1.19
CA TYR A 138 23.25 -7.06 1.89
C TYR A 138 22.48 -5.83 1.42
N ALA A 139 22.02 -5.05 2.39
CA ALA A 139 21.50 -3.70 2.15
C ALA A 139 22.57 -2.67 2.52
N PHE A 140 22.56 -1.56 1.79
CA PHE A 140 23.39 -0.40 2.05
C PHE A 140 22.49 0.80 2.29
N THR A 141 22.81 1.58 3.32
CA THR A 141 22.13 2.85 3.60
C THR A 141 23.16 3.97 3.67
N CYS A 142 22.85 5.10 3.04
CA CYS A 142 23.63 6.33 3.19
C CYS A 142 22.89 7.26 4.12
N GLY A 143 23.58 7.77 5.13
CA GLY A 143 23.05 8.82 5.97
C GLY A 143 23.12 10.18 5.29
N GLY A 144 22.37 11.14 5.83
CA GLY A 144 22.43 12.54 5.42
C GLY A 144 23.56 13.25 6.16
N SER A 145 23.21 13.97 7.22
CA SER A 145 24.14 14.79 8.00
C SER A 145 25.17 14.01 8.81
N ASP A 146 24.97 12.71 9.04
CA ASP A 146 25.94 11.89 9.76
C ASP A 146 27.13 11.46 8.88
N LEU A 147 27.04 11.62 7.55
CA LEU A 147 28.07 11.29 6.56
C LEU A 147 28.54 9.83 6.62
N THR A 148 27.68 8.92 7.09
CA THR A 148 27.98 7.49 7.22
C THR A 148 27.33 6.65 6.14
N VAL A 149 27.94 5.50 5.85
CA VAL A 149 27.34 4.43 5.06
C VAL A 149 27.34 3.17 5.90
N ASN A 150 26.16 2.58 6.09
CA ASN A 150 26.00 1.35 6.85
C ASN A 150 25.70 0.18 5.91
N GLN A 151 26.28 -0.98 6.21
CA GLN A 151 26.00 -2.25 5.54
C GLN A 151 25.23 -3.16 6.49
N TRP A 152 24.17 -3.77 6.00
CA TRP A 152 23.25 -4.60 6.76
C TRP A 152 23.16 -5.97 6.13
N LEU A 153 23.25 -7.03 6.94
CA LEU A 153 22.89 -8.37 6.49
C LEU A 153 21.36 -8.50 6.46
N ILE A 154 20.82 -8.98 5.35
CA ILE A 154 19.38 -9.19 5.16
C ILE A 154 19.04 -10.62 5.57
N ASP A 155 18.24 -10.76 6.63
CA ASP A 155 17.60 -12.03 7.01
C ASP A 155 16.07 -11.88 6.97
N PRO A 156 15.39 -12.39 5.92
CA PRO A 156 13.94 -12.27 5.77
C PRO A 156 13.15 -13.30 6.59
N GLN A 157 13.79 -14.36 7.11
CA GLN A 157 13.10 -15.48 7.75
C GLN A 157 12.26 -15.06 8.97
N PRO A 158 12.73 -14.15 9.85
CA PRO A 158 11.91 -13.67 10.96
C PRO A 158 10.60 -13.01 10.50
N VAL A 159 10.64 -12.23 9.42
CA VAL A 159 9.44 -11.57 8.87
C VAL A 159 8.49 -12.60 8.26
N ALA A 160 9.02 -13.55 7.49
CA ALA A 160 8.22 -14.64 6.94
C ALA A 160 7.51 -15.45 8.05
N ASN A 161 8.25 -15.78 9.11
CA ASN A 161 7.70 -16.51 10.26
C ASN A 161 6.63 -15.69 11.00
N MET A 162 6.85 -14.38 11.20
CA MET A 162 5.84 -13.49 11.78
C MET A 162 4.58 -13.42 10.92
N SER A 163 4.71 -13.36 9.59
CA SER A 163 3.55 -13.38 8.70
C SER A 163 2.71 -14.65 8.86
N ILE A 164 3.35 -15.81 9.04
CA ILE A 164 2.67 -17.10 9.23
C ILE A 164 2.04 -17.18 10.62
N MET A 165 2.76 -16.77 11.67
CA MET A 165 2.29 -16.78 13.05
C MET A 165 1.25 -15.68 13.34
N GLY A 166 1.18 -14.66 12.48
CA GLY A 166 0.33 -13.48 12.66
C GLY A 166 -1.17 -13.76 12.58
N GLY A 167 -1.55 -14.93 12.04
CA GLY A 167 -2.92 -15.36 11.82
C GLY A 167 -3.27 -15.42 10.34
N SER A 168 -4.52 -15.81 10.06
CA SER A 168 -5.04 -15.93 8.69
C SER A 168 -6.32 -15.10 8.49
N GLY A 169 -6.67 -14.82 7.23
CA GLY A 169 -7.85 -14.02 6.91
C GLY A 169 -7.77 -12.63 7.54
N ILE A 170 -8.77 -12.27 8.34
CA ILE A 170 -8.87 -10.95 8.97
C ILE A 170 -8.09 -10.83 10.29
N GLU A 171 -7.66 -11.94 10.90
CA GLU A 171 -7.04 -11.96 12.24
C GLU A 171 -5.87 -10.97 12.40
N PRO A 172 -4.95 -10.80 11.41
CA PRO A 172 -3.87 -9.83 11.53
C PRO A 172 -4.36 -8.38 11.60
N PHE A 173 -5.49 -8.07 10.96
CA PHE A 173 -6.03 -6.73 10.80
C PHE A 173 -6.91 -6.32 11.97
N VAL A 174 -7.59 -7.27 12.63
CA VAL A 174 -8.36 -7.01 13.86
C VAL A 174 -7.47 -6.41 14.94
N LYS A 175 -6.18 -6.76 14.98
CA LYS A 175 -5.20 -6.18 15.92
C LYS A 175 -4.89 -4.70 15.68
N LEU A 176 -5.21 -4.17 14.49
CA LEU A 176 -5.07 -2.76 14.15
C LEU A 176 -6.29 -1.94 14.57
N VAL A 177 -7.38 -2.62 14.90
CA VAL A 177 -8.63 -2.00 15.35
C VAL A 177 -8.51 -1.66 16.83
N ASP A 178 -8.91 -0.45 17.20
CA ASP A 178 -8.91 -0.05 18.61
C ASP A 178 -9.85 -0.93 19.43
N GLY A 179 -9.36 -1.42 20.57
CA GLY A 179 -10.04 -2.43 21.39
C GLY A 179 -10.01 -3.87 20.84
N GLY A 180 -9.50 -4.11 19.64
CA GLY A 180 -9.39 -5.45 19.04
C GLY A 180 -10.74 -6.13 18.81
N GLU A 181 -10.77 -7.46 18.82
CA GLU A 181 -11.96 -8.26 18.52
C GLU A 181 -13.10 -8.07 19.53
N ASP A 182 -12.75 -7.82 20.79
CA ASP A 182 -13.68 -7.60 21.89
C ASP A 182 -14.04 -6.11 22.07
N GLY A 183 -13.52 -5.23 21.21
CA GLY A 183 -13.74 -3.79 21.27
C GLY A 183 -15.11 -3.37 20.76
N GLU A 184 -15.65 -2.28 21.33
CA GLU A 184 -16.91 -1.66 20.90
C GLU A 184 -16.89 -1.31 19.40
N PHE A 185 -15.78 -0.73 18.93
CA PHE A 185 -15.62 -0.35 17.53
C PHE A 185 -15.64 -1.55 16.57
N PHE A 186 -15.13 -2.72 16.98
CA PHE A 186 -15.25 -3.95 16.18
C PHE A 186 -16.66 -4.52 16.17
N SER A 187 -17.40 -4.36 17.27
CA SER A 187 -18.84 -4.67 17.30
C SER A 187 -19.62 -3.79 16.33
N ASP A 188 -19.38 -2.47 16.36
CA ASP A 188 -20.02 -1.51 15.47
C ASP A 188 -19.75 -1.82 13.99
N MET A 189 -18.51 -2.19 13.65
CA MET A 189 -18.17 -2.64 12.29
C MET A 189 -19.00 -3.83 11.83
N LYS A 190 -19.21 -4.83 12.69
CA LYS A 190 -20.06 -5.99 12.39
C LYS A 190 -21.51 -5.57 12.19
N ASP A 191 -22.04 -4.72 13.06
CA ASP A 191 -23.43 -4.26 13.00
C ASP A 191 -23.70 -3.43 11.74
N TYR A 192 -22.80 -2.50 11.37
CA TYR A 192 -22.93 -1.74 10.13
C TYR A 192 -22.81 -2.61 8.89
N PHE A 193 -21.92 -3.61 8.89
CA PHE A 193 -21.81 -4.56 7.79
C PHE A 193 -23.12 -5.34 7.60
N TYR A 194 -23.70 -5.88 8.68
CA TYR A 194 -25.00 -6.56 8.62
C TYR A 194 -26.12 -5.62 8.17
N TYR A 195 -26.12 -4.39 8.65
CA TYR A 195 -27.12 -3.41 8.23
C TYR A 195 -27.00 -3.08 6.73
N SER A 196 -25.79 -2.96 6.19
CA SER A 196 -25.56 -2.73 4.76
C SER A 196 -26.04 -3.91 3.89
N GLN A 197 -25.87 -5.16 4.35
CA GLN A 197 -26.46 -6.34 3.68
C GLN A 197 -27.98 -6.27 3.59
N ILE A 198 -28.63 -5.78 4.64
CA ILE A 198 -30.09 -5.64 4.70
C ILE A 198 -30.55 -4.50 3.78
N ARG A 199 -29.88 -3.36 3.84
CA ARG A 199 -30.23 -2.15 3.10
C ARG A 199 -30.06 -2.33 1.59
N SER A 200 -29.04 -3.05 1.15
CA SER A 200 -28.79 -3.35 -0.27
C SER A 200 -29.86 -4.26 -0.91
N GLN A 201 -30.74 -4.88 -0.12
CA GLN A 201 -31.85 -5.73 -0.57
C GLN A 201 -33.23 -5.04 -0.50
N ASP A 202 -33.22 -3.70 -0.47
CA ASP A 202 -34.37 -2.82 -0.21
C ASP A 202 -34.91 -2.92 1.23
N GLU A 203 -34.96 -1.78 1.91
CA GLU A 203 -35.52 -1.70 3.27
C GLU A 203 -37.02 -2.04 3.30
N ASN A 204 -37.74 -1.69 2.23
CA ASN A 204 -39.19 -1.87 2.08
C ASN A 204 -39.57 -3.17 1.34
N THR A 205 -38.92 -4.29 1.67
CA THR A 205 -39.23 -5.61 1.11
C THR A 205 -39.89 -6.54 2.13
N THR A 206 -40.84 -7.36 1.68
CA THR A 206 -41.39 -8.48 2.45
C THR A 206 -40.70 -9.81 2.14
N LYS A 207 -39.75 -9.81 1.20
CA LYS A 207 -38.96 -10.99 0.87
C LYS A 207 -37.98 -11.32 2.00
N ALA A 208 -37.70 -12.60 2.17
CA ALA A 208 -36.63 -13.03 3.07
C ALA A 208 -35.30 -12.44 2.58
N ARG A 209 -34.54 -11.85 3.49
CA ARG A 209 -33.22 -11.29 3.20
C ARG A 209 -32.16 -12.38 3.29
N MET A 210 -31.19 -12.33 2.39
CA MET A 210 -30.06 -13.25 2.40
C MET A 210 -28.86 -12.58 3.10
N LEU A 211 -28.29 -13.26 4.09
CA LEU A 211 -27.08 -12.83 4.79
C LEU A 211 -25.96 -13.81 4.42
N ASP A 212 -25.43 -13.65 3.21
CA ASP A 212 -24.41 -14.53 2.62
C ASP A 212 -22.98 -14.13 2.97
N GLY A 213 -22.80 -13.08 3.77
CA GLY A 213 -21.49 -12.55 4.15
C GLY A 213 -20.87 -11.63 3.09
N MET A 214 -21.63 -11.21 2.07
CA MET A 214 -21.17 -10.28 1.03
C MET A 214 -21.99 -8.98 1.03
N ILE A 215 -21.41 -7.91 0.50
CA ILE A 215 -22.09 -6.64 0.20
C ILE A 215 -21.72 -6.18 -1.21
N PRO A 216 -22.57 -5.39 -1.88
CA PRO A 216 -22.19 -4.69 -3.11
C PRO A 216 -21.02 -3.73 -2.87
N VAL A 217 -20.17 -3.54 -3.89
CA VAL A 217 -19.00 -2.65 -3.81
C VAL A 217 -19.42 -1.20 -3.58
N GLU A 218 -20.59 -0.81 -4.08
CA GLU A 218 -21.19 0.51 -3.93
C GLU A 218 -21.54 0.86 -2.47
N GLU A 219 -21.60 -0.14 -1.59
CA GLU A 219 -21.86 0.07 -0.16
C GLU A 219 -20.59 0.41 0.63
N ILE A 220 -19.38 0.13 0.10
CA ILE A 220 -18.11 0.38 0.80
C ILE A 220 -17.98 1.85 1.24
N PRO A 221 -18.24 2.87 0.38
CA PRO A 221 -18.18 4.27 0.81
C PRO A 221 -19.15 4.61 1.95
N HIS A 222 -20.33 3.99 1.96
CA HIS A 222 -21.35 4.22 2.98
C HIS A 222 -20.93 3.63 4.32
N LEU A 223 -20.33 2.44 4.31
CA LEU A 223 -19.75 1.82 5.50
C LEU A 223 -18.60 2.64 6.07
N MET A 224 -17.69 3.13 5.23
CA MET A 224 -16.62 4.01 5.68
C MET A 224 -17.17 5.25 6.39
N CYS A 225 -18.19 5.89 5.82
CA CYS A 225 -18.87 7.04 6.42
C CYS A 225 -19.51 6.68 7.77
N ALA A 226 -20.17 5.53 7.87
CA ALA A 226 -20.79 5.06 9.12
C ALA A 226 -19.74 4.81 10.21
N LEU A 227 -18.54 4.39 9.82
CA LEU A 227 -17.39 4.19 10.69
C LEU A 227 -16.61 5.48 11.01
N GLY A 228 -17.08 6.64 10.52
CA GLY A 228 -16.51 7.94 10.81
C GLY A 228 -15.39 8.39 9.86
N TYR A 229 -15.12 7.65 8.78
CA TYR A 229 -14.21 8.07 7.71
C TYR A 229 -15.00 8.59 6.50
N PHE A 230 -14.72 9.82 6.08
CA PHE A 230 -15.45 10.47 4.99
C PHE A 230 -14.57 10.54 3.73
N PRO A 231 -14.62 9.52 2.84
CA PRO A 231 -13.75 9.47 1.67
C PRO A 231 -14.05 10.58 0.68
N THR A 232 -13.00 11.09 0.03
CA THR A 232 -13.15 12.01 -1.11
C THR A 232 -13.76 11.32 -2.32
N GLN A 233 -14.26 12.08 -3.30
CA GLN A 233 -14.79 11.50 -4.55
C GLN A 233 -13.73 10.69 -5.33
N LEU A 234 -12.45 11.10 -5.24
CA LEU A 234 -11.36 10.33 -5.81
C LEU A 234 -11.18 8.99 -5.10
N GLU A 235 -11.24 8.98 -3.77
CA GLU A 235 -11.12 7.76 -2.98
C GLU A 235 -12.31 6.82 -3.18
N ILE A 236 -13.54 7.35 -3.26
CA ILE A 236 -14.72 6.57 -3.61
C ILE A 236 -14.53 5.90 -4.97
N THR A 237 -14.08 6.66 -5.98
CA THR A 237 -13.80 6.13 -7.32
C THR A 237 -12.76 5.02 -7.28
N ASN A 238 -11.70 5.17 -6.49
CA ASN A 238 -10.68 4.14 -6.32
C ASN A 238 -11.27 2.90 -5.64
N MET A 239 -11.92 3.03 -4.48
CA MET A 239 -12.52 1.93 -3.73
C MET A 239 -13.49 1.09 -4.58
N THR A 240 -14.24 1.73 -5.49
CA THR A 240 -15.21 1.02 -6.34
C THR A 240 -14.61 0.38 -7.59
N ASN A 241 -13.36 0.70 -7.94
CA ASN A 241 -12.69 0.23 -9.16
C ASN A 241 -11.48 -0.70 -8.90
N GLU A 242 -11.15 -0.94 -7.63
CA GLU A 242 -10.12 -1.91 -7.21
C GLU A 242 -10.52 -3.35 -7.53
#